data_AF-A0A7C5M545-F1
#
_entry.id   AF-A0A7C5M545-F1
#
_cell.length_a   1.000
_cell.length_b   1.000
_cell.length_c   1.000
_cell.angle_alpha   90.00
_cell.angle_beta   90.00
_cell.angle_gamma   90.00
#
_symmetry.space_group_name_H-M   'P 1'
#
loop_
_entity.id
_entity.type
_entity.pdbx_description
1 polymer ?
#
loop_
_entity_poly.entity_id
_entity_poly.type
_entity_poly.pdbx_seq_one_letter_code
_entity_poly.pdbx_strand_id
1 'polypeptide(L)' 'MLRTMRIIRSAQKLDLNYVPSRILCRDKEIKRLRIAIESGGRAIICGETGTGKTMLAKYFA' A
#
# COMPACT_ATOMS: atom_id res chain seq x y z
N MET A 1 27.25 -10.75 7.14
CA MET A 1 26.69 -10.55 8.49
C MET A 1 26.77 -9.06 8.82
N LEU A 2 25.75 -8.26 8.47
CA LEU A 2 25.76 -6.80 8.67
C LEU A 2 25.50 -6.49 10.15
N ARG A 3 26.54 -6.62 10.98
CA ARG A 3 26.59 -5.98 12.29
C ARG A 3 26.79 -4.47 12.03
N THR A 4 25.95 -3.64 12.67
CA THR A 4 25.91 -2.17 12.66
C THR A 4 25.32 -1.47 11.43
N MET A 5 24.00 -1.29 11.45
CA MET A 5 23.38 -0.05 10.94
C MET A 5 22.29 0.41 11.93
N ARG A 6 22.69 1.19 12.95
CA ARG A 6 21.77 1.82 13.93
C ARG A 6 20.79 2.83 13.32
N ILE A 7 20.92 3.13 12.01
CA ILE A 7 20.04 4.02 11.26
C ILE A 7 18.71 3.33 10.92
N ILE A 8 18.75 2.03 10.59
CA ILE A 8 17.56 1.28 10.19
C ILE A 8 16.99 0.57 11.41
N ARG A 9 15.94 1.18 12.00
CA ARG A 9 15.24 0.58 13.14
C ARG A 9 14.45 -0.68 12.77
N SER A 10 13.90 -0.74 11.56
CA SER A 10 13.13 -1.89 11.07
C SER A 10 13.27 -2.02 9.56
N ALA A 11 14.09 -2.98 9.14
CA ALA A 11 14.31 -3.28 7.73
C ALA A 11 13.06 -3.87 7.04
N GLN A 12 12.18 -4.52 7.81
CA GLN A 12 10.93 -5.11 7.31
C GLN A 12 10.02 -4.06 6.65
N LYS A 13 10.05 -2.80 7.14
CA LYS A 13 9.26 -1.70 6.56
C LYS A 13 9.78 -1.22 5.20
N LEU A 14 10.99 -1.63 4.82
CA LEU A 14 11.61 -1.32 3.53
C LEU A 14 11.34 -2.42 2.49
N ASP A 15 10.72 -3.53 2.88
CA ASP A 15 10.36 -4.60 1.96
C ASP A 15 9.28 -4.14 0.97
N LEU A 16 9.37 -4.56 -0.29
CA LEU A 16 8.38 -4.23 -1.34
C LEU A 16 6.99 -4.83 -1.07
N ASN A 17 6.90 -5.80 -0.16
CA ASN A 17 5.67 -6.42 0.29
C ASN A 17 5.13 -5.81 1.58
N TYR A 18 5.86 -4.90 2.22
CA TYR A 18 5.36 -4.20 3.38
C TYR A 18 4.15 -3.34 2.99
N VAL A 19 3.01 -3.61 3.64
CA VAL A 19 1.82 -2.78 3.56
C VAL A 19 1.66 -2.07 4.90
N PRO A 20 1.69 -0.73 4.94
CA PRO A 20 1.49 0.00 6.18
C PRO A 20 0.03 -0.08 6.64
N SER A 21 -0.19 -0.03 7.95
CA SER A 21 -1.54 -0.01 8.54
C SER A 21 -2.37 1.21 8.14
N ARG A 22 -1.71 2.32 7.79
CA ARG A 22 -2.32 3.53 7.25
C ARG A 22 -1.57 3.97 6.00
N ILE A 23 -2.30 4.12 4.90
CA ILE A 23 -1.77 4.68 3.66
C ILE A 23 -2.06 6.18 3.66
N LEU A 24 -1.01 6.99 3.63
CA LEU A 24 -1.12 8.44 3.65
C LEU A 24 -1.58 8.99 2.29
N CYS A 25 -2.34 10.09 2.31
CA CYS A 25 -2.78 10.85 1.13
C CYS A 25 -3.63 10.04 0.12
N ARG A 26 -4.26 8.93 0.54
CA ARG A 26 -5.09 8.07 -0.33
C ARG A 26 -6.49 7.81 0.22
N ASP A 27 -6.97 8.64 1.14
CA ASP A 27 -8.26 8.44 1.82
C ASP A 27 -9.44 8.41 0.83
N LYS A 28 -9.41 9.23 -0.22
CA LYS A 28 -10.46 9.28 -1.25
C LYS A 28 -10.49 8.01 -2.09
N GLU A 29 -9.32 7.54 -2.50
CA GLU A 29 -9.14 6.32 -3.29
C GLU A 29 -9.55 5.09 -2.50
N ILE A 30 -9.12 4.98 -1.24
CA ILE A 30 -9.51 3.90 -0.32
C ILE A 30 -11.03 3.88 -0.15
N LYS A 31 -11.66 5.04 0.07
CA LYS A 31 -13.13 5.11 0.21
C LYS A 31 -13.85 4.61 -1.04
N ARG A 32 -13.41 5.04 -2.24
CA ARG A 32 -14.02 4.62 -3.51
C ARG A 32 -13.83 3.13 -3.77
N LEU A 33 -12.62 2.61 -3.54
CA LEU A 33 -12.31 1.19 -3.71
C LEU A 33 -13.11 0.32 -2.75
N ARG A 34 -13.21 0.73 -1.48
CA ARG A 34 -14.01 0.02 -0.47
C ARG A 34 -15.47 -0.13 -0.91
N ILE A 35 -16.10 0.97 -1.34
CA ILE A 35 -17.49 0.93 -1.84
C ILE A 35 -17.64 -0.03 -3.03
N ALA A 36 -16.69 0.00 -3.99
CA ALA A 36 -16.73 -0.85 -5.17
C ALA A 36 -16.54 -2.34 -4.85
N ILE A 37 -15.71 -2.67 -3.84
CA ILE A 37 -15.45 -4.06 -3.42
C ILE A 37 -16.63 -4.57 -2.58
N GLU A 38 -17.11 -3.78 -1.62
CA GLU A 38 -18.24 -4.16 -0.75
C GLU A 38 -19.54 -4.36 -1.55
N SER A 39 -19.70 -3.68 -2.69
CA SER A 39 -20.82 -3.91 -3.60
C SER A 39 -20.68 -5.16 -4.49
N GLY A 40 -19.59 -5.93 -4.33
CA GLY A 40 -19.26 -7.08 -5.19
C GLY A 40 -18.79 -6.68 -6.60
N GLY A 41 -18.50 -5.41 -6.81
CA GLY A 41 -18.04 -4.86 -8.08
C GLY A 41 -16.56 -5.13 -8.36
N ARG A 42 -16.08 -4.56 -9.46
CA ARG A 42 -14.66 -4.57 -9.85
C ARG A 42 -14.19 -3.14 -10.06
N ALA A 43 -12.94 -2.86 -9.70
CA ALA A 43 -12.32 -1.56 -9.89
C ALA A 43 -11.00 -1.69 -10.64
N ILE A 44 -10.69 -0.69 -11.47
CA ILE A 44 -9.40 -0.56 -12.15
C ILE A 44 -8.67 0.63 -11.53
N ILE A 45 -7.42 0.41 -11.10
CA ILE A 45 -6.57 1.47 -10.52
C ILE A 45 -5.55 1.90 -11.58
N CYS A 46 -5.69 3.12 -12.10
CA CYS A 46 -4.80 3.72 -13.11
C CYS A 46 -3.92 4.82 -12.51
N GLY A 47 -2.73 5.02 -13.10
CA GLY A 47 -1.78 6.06 -12.67
C GLY A 47 -0.34 5.67 -12.99
N GLU A 48 0.60 6.61 -12.83
CA GLU A 48 2.02 6.41 -13.13
C GLU A 48 2.74 5.48 -12.14
N THR A 49 3.97 5.08 -12.44
CA THR A 49 4.82 4.29 -11.54
C THR A 49 5.10 5.04 -10.23
N GLY A 50 5.18 4.33 -9.10
CA GLY A 50 5.42 4.94 -7.79
C GLY A 50 4.21 5.62 -7.13
N THR A 51 3.06 5.71 -7.81
CA THR A 51 1.85 6.35 -7.25
C THR A 51 1.11 5.52 -6.19
N GLY A 52 1.55 4.29 -5.90
CA GLY A 52 0.98 3.44 -4.85
C GLY A 52 -0.13 2.48 -5.31
N LYS A 53 -0.34 2.31 -6.62
CA LYS A 53 -1.38 1.40 -7.17
C LYS A 53 -1.27 -0.03 -6.63
N THR A 54 -0.07 -0.61 -6.68
CA THR A 54 0.19 -1.97 -6.20
C THR A 54 0.00 -2.09 -4.69
N MET A 55 0.39 -1.06 -3.92
CA MET A 55 0.18 -1.01 -2.47
C MET A 55 -1.31 -0.97 -2.13
N LEU A 56 -2.12 -0.19 -2.87
CA LEU A 56 -3.57 -0.16 -2.70
C LEU A 56 -4.20 -1.52 -3.02
N ALA A 57 -3.78 -2.19 -4.09
CA ALA A 57 -4.26 -3.54 -4.40
C ALA A 57 -3.95 -4.54 -3.26
N LYS A 58 -2.72 -4.51 -2.72
CA LYS A 58 -2.31 -5.36 -1.59
C LYS A 58 -3.02 -5.01 -0.27
N TYR A 59 -3.47 -3.77 -0.10
CA TYR A 59 -4.18 -3.35 1.11
C TYR A 59 -5.61 -3.89 1.19
N PHE A 60 -6.22 -4.21 0.05
CA PHE A 60 -7.58 -4.75 -0.04
C PHE A 60 -7.65 -6.25 -0.36
N ALA A 61 -6.52 -6.87 -0.70
CA ALA A 61 -6.39 -8.32 -0.91
C ALA A 61 -6.18 -9.03 0.42
#